data_AF-A0A2U1T016-F1
#
_entry.id   AF-A0A2U1T016-F1
#
_cell.length_a   1.000
_cell.length_b   1.000
_cell.length_c   1.000
_cell.angle_alpha   90.00
_cell.angle_beta   90.00
_cell.angle_gamma   90.00
#
_symmetry.space_group_name_H-M   'P 1'
#
loop_
_entity.id
_entity.type
_entity.pdbx_description
1 polymer ?
#
loop_
_entity_poly.entity_id
_entity_poly.type
_entity_poly.pdbx_seq_one_letter_code
_entity_poly.pdbx_strand_id
1 'polypeptide(L)'
;MSNIVPEPVATVADARSSLSKILRDFRRAPSTATPVAIGSHRRPEAVIVPFEQFRMLAEGGTQHHESTLAKLRKRRTLIRRLAALSKVDDVAVFGSVARESDTESSDIDLLVSPSPDASMFDLAQFEIDMEELTGRAVDVVSRRSLDADRDHAILEHAVPL
;
A
#
# COMPACT_ATOMS: atom_id res chain seq x y z
N MET A 1 -1.77 -19.06 -12.50
CA MET A 1 -2.78 -18.90 -11.45
C MET A 1 -2.84 -20.21 -10.69
N SER A 2 -2.16 -20.31 -9.54
CA SER A 2 -2.14 -21.54 -8.74
C SER A 2 -3.50 -21.74 -8.09
N ASN A 3 -4.06 -22.95 -8.15
CA ASN A 3 -5.36 -23.27 -7.55
C ASN A 3 -5.27 -23.18 -6.02
N ILE A 4 -5.83 -22.12 -5.44
CA ILE A 4 -5.84 -21.83 -3.99
C ILE A 4 -6.94 -22.62 -3.26
N VAL A 5 -7.81 -23.34 -3.99
CA VAL A 5 -8.93 -24.06 -3.38
C VAL A 5 -8.42 -25.37 -2.75
N PRO A 6 -8.65 -25.58 -1.44
CA PRO A 6 -8.38 -26.86 -0.80
C PRO A 6 -9.27 -27.95 -1.43
N GLU A 7 -8.66 -28.97 -2.02
CA GLU A 7 -9.36 -30.20 -2.39
C GLU A 7 -9.17 -31.26 -1.28
N PRO A 8 -10.22 -31.99 -0.90
CA PRO A 8 -11.56 -32.02 -1.51
C PRO A 8 -12.56 -30.98 -0.94
N VAL A 9 -13.54 -30.59 -1.78
CA VAL A 9 -14.71 -29.77 -1.39
C VAL A 9 -15.75 -30.64 -0.67
N ALA A 10 -16.07 -30.33 0.58
CA ALA A 10 -17.09 -31.00 1.37
C ALA A 10 -18.50 -30.52 1.00
N THR A 11 -19.51 -31.38 1.16
CA THR A 11 -20.90 -30.91 1.10
C THR A 11 -21.25 -30.12 2.37
N VAL A 12 -22.28 -29.29 2.32
CA VAL A 12 -22.80 -28.58 3.51
C VAL A 12 -23.19 -29.56 4.62
N ALA A 13 -23.76 -30.72 4.26
CA ALA A 13 -24.16 -31.75 5.22
C ALA A 13 -22.94 -32.37 5.93
N ASP A 14 -21.87 -32.67 5.19
CA ASP A 14 -20.64 -33.24 5.73
C ASP A 14 -19.86 -32.25 6.61
N ALA A 15 -19.81 -30.98 6.18
CA ALA A 15 -19.21 -29.92 6.97
C ALA A 15 -19.97 -29.73 8.30
N ARG A 16 -21.30 -29.76 8.27
CA ARG A 16 -22.15 -29.65 9.47
C ARG A 16 -21.95 -30.83 10.42
N SER A 17 -21.93 -32.06 9.91
CA SER A 17 -21.74 -33.26 10.75
C SER A 17 -20.33 -33.32 11.36
N SER A 18 -19.34 -32.74 10.67
CA SER A 18 -17.93 -32.76 11.09
C SER A 18 -17.46 -31.49 11.79
N LEU A 19 -18.34 -30.49 12.01
CA LEU A 19 -17.95 -29.15 12.49
C LEU A 19 -17.18 -29.21 13.81
N SER A 20 -17.60 -30.06 14.76
CA SER A 20 -16.91 -30.19 16.05
C SER A 20 -15.48 -30.72 15.92
N LYS A 21 -15.21 -31.56 14.91
CA LYS A 21 -13.86 -32.05 14.61
C LYS A 21 -13.03 -30.93 13.95
N ILE A 22 -13.60 -30.24 12.96
CA ILE A 22 -12.96 -29.10 12.28
C ILE A 22 -12.51 -28.03 13.30
N LEU A 23 -13.40 -27.62 14.20
CA LEU A 23 -13.09 -26.62 15.23
C LEU A 23 -12.07 -27.12 16.27
N ARG A 24 -11.95 -28.45 16.47
CA ARG A 24 -10.92 -29.03 17.33
C ARG A 24 -9.55 -29.00 16.66
N ASP A 25 -9.49 -29.30 15.38
CA ASP A 25 -8.27 -29.30 14.59
C ASP A 25 -7.73 -27.86 14.44
N PHE A 26 -8.61 -26.89 14.21
CA PHE A 26 -8.26 -25.47 14.18
C PHE A 26 -7.68 -24.97 15.51
N ARG A 27 -8.21 -25.42 16.65
CA ARG A 27 -7.67 -25.05 17.98
C ARG A 27 -6.29 -25.65 18.25
N ARG A 28 -5.97 -26.80 17.64
CA ARG A 28 -4.67 -27.48 17.84
C ARG A 28 -3.55 -26.82 17.04
N ALA A 29 -3.85 -26.32 15.85
CA ALA A 29 -2.85 -25.74 14.95
C ALA A 29 -3.44 -24.57 14.13
N PRO A 30 -3.72 -23.41 14.75
CA PRO A 30 -4.50 -22.34 14.12
C PRO A 30 -3.87 -21.74 12.86
N SER A 31 -2.53 -21.72 12.77
CA SER A 31 -1.79 -21.17 11.63
C SER A 31 -1.59 -22.17 10.48
N THR A 32 -1.61 -23.48 10.75
CA THR A 32 -1.27 -24.53 9.75
C THR A 32 -2.41 -25.51 9.46
N ALA A 33 -3.55 -25.40 10.15
CA ALA A 33 -4.71 -26.23 9.89
C ALA A 33 -5.24 -26.02 8.46
N THR A 34 -5.65 -27.10 7.81
CA THR A 34 -6.15 -27.07 6.44
C THR A 34 -7.54 -26.41 6.38
N PRO A 35 -7.74 -25.37 5.55
CA PRO A 35 -9.06 -24.82 5.27
C PRO A 35 -10.01 -25.86 4.69
N VAL A 36 -11.31 -25.74 4.99
CA VAL A 36 -12.35 -26.66 4.48
C VAL A 36 -13.22 -25.94 3.47
N ALA A 37 -13.09 -26.30 2.19
CA ALA A 37 -13.99 -25.83 1.14
C ALA A 37 -15.34 -26.53 1.23
N ILE A 38 -16.43 -25.79 1.01
CA ILE A 38 -17.82 -26.25 1.06
C ILE A 38 -18.52 -25.87 -0.23
N GLY A 39 -19.33 -26.77 -0.79
CA GLY A 39 -20.24 -26.43 -1.89
C GLY A 39 -20.94 -27.63 -2.51
N SER A 40 -21.68 -27.40 -3.59
CA SER A 40 -22.44 -28.43 -4.31
C SER A 40 -21.62 -29.06 -5.44
N HIS A 41 -21.80 -30.36 -5.70
CA HIS A 41 -21.21 -31.06 -6.85
C HIS A 41 -19.69 -30.84 -7.05
N ARG A 42 -18.92 -30.83 -5.96
CA ARG A 42 -17.46 -30.54 -5.95
C ARG A 42 -17.07 -29.15 -6.46
N ARG A 43 -18.03 -28.23 -6.57
CA ARG A 43 -17.75 -26.82 -6.83
C ARG A 43 -17.61 -26.09 -5.49
N PRO A 44 -16.47 -25.43 -5.23
CA PRO A 44 -16.31 -24.63 -4.02
C PRO A 44 -17.24 -23.40 -4.08
N GLU A 45 -18.04 -23.20 -3.04
CA GLU A 45 -18.95 -22.05 -2.88
C GLU A 45 -18.59 -21.21 -1.65
N ALA A 46 -18.07 -21.85 -0.59
CA ALA A 46 -17.60 -21.22 0.63
C ALA A 46 -16.36 -21.93 1.17
N VAL A 47 -15.65 -21.30 2.10
CA VAL A 47 -14.53 -21.92 2.84
C VAL A 47 -14.65 -21.59 4.31
N ILE A 48 -14.37 -22.57 5.17
CA ILE A 48 -14.19 -22.38 6.61
C ILE A 48 -12.69 -22.41 6.90
N VAL A 49 -12.18 -21.35 7.53
CA VAL A 49 -10.76 -21.21 7.91
C VAL A 49 -10.63 -20.94 9.41
N PRO A 50 -9.48 -21.27 10.04
CA PRO A 50 -9.16 -20.79 11.38
C PRO A 50 -9.22 -19.27 11.44
N PHE A 51 -9.68 -18.71 12.56
CA PHE A 51 -9.76 -17.25 12.71
C PHE A 51 -8.39 -16.57 12.57
N GLU A 52 -7.30 -17.21 13.00
CA GLU A 52 -5.95 -16.67 12.80
C GLU A 52 -5.55 -16.60 11.32
N GLN A 53 -5.86 -17.64 10.53
CA GLN A 53 -5.66 -17.59 9.07
C GLN A 53 -6.58 -16.57 8.40
N PHE A 54 -7.85 -16.46 8.81
CA PHE A 54 -8.71 -15.36 8.35
C PHE A 54 -8.09 -14.03 8.69
N ARG A 55 -7.56 -13.88 9.91
CA ARG A 55 -6.91 -12.65 10.35
C ARG A 55 -5.67 -12.37 9.52
N MET A 56 -4.84 -13.35 9.16
CA MET A 56 -3.72 -13.18 8.22
C MET A 56 -4.18 -12.87 6.79
N LEU A 57 -5.29 -13.46 6.33
CA LEU A 57 -5.88 -13.17 5.01
C LEU A 57 -6.61 -11.83 4.98
N ALA A 58 -7.14 -11.37 6.11
CA ALA A 58 -7.76 -10.07 6.27
C ALA A 58 -6.67 -9.03 6.46
N GLU A 59 -5.73 -9.22 7.38
CA GLU A 59 -4.57 -8.33 7.59
C GLU A 59 -3.65 -8.29 6.37
N GLY A 60 -3.47 -9.40 5.65
CA GLY A 60 -2.72 -9.50 4.39
C GLY A 60 -3.54 -9.25 3.12
N GLY A 61 -4.87 -9.24 3.20
CA GLY A 61 -5.80 -9.07 2.06
C GLY A 61 -6.69 -7.84 2.16
N THR A 62 -6.49 -6.98 3.17
CA THR A 62 -7.08 -5.63 3.24
C THR A 62 -6.16 -4.56 2.65
N GLN A 63 -5.07 -4.94 1.98
CA GLN A 63 -4.17 -3.98 1.32
C GLN A 63 -3.99 -4.31 -0.18
N HIS A 64 -5.10 -4.45 -0.91
CA HIS A 64 -5.17 -3.84 -2.25
C HIS A 64 -5.61 -2.37 -2.14
N HIS A 65 -5.12 -1.67 -1.11
CA HIS A 65 -4.95 -0.24 -1.24
C HIS A 65 -3.89 -0.06 -2.32
N GLU A 66 -4.29 0.56 -3.42
CA GLU A 66 -3.33 1.15 -4.33
C GLU A 66 -2.25 1.88 -3.51
N SER A 67 -0.98 1.50 -3.70
CA SER A 67 0.12 2.10 -2.94
C SER A 67 0.08 3.62 -3.09
N THR A 68 0.52 4.35 -2.07
CA THR A 68 0.53 5.82 -2.12
C THR A 68 1.28 6.31 -3.35
N LEU A 69 2.39 5.65 -3.71
CA LEU A 69 3.13 5.90 -4.94
C LEU A 69 2.27 5.72 -6.20
N ALA A 70 1.48 4.65 -6.28
CA ALA A 70 0.58 4.42 -7.41
C ALA A 70 -0.53 5.48 -7.49
N LYS A 71 -1.11 5.89 -6.35
CA LYS A 71 -2.09 7.00 -6.29
C LYS A 71 -1.49 8.32 -6.79
N LEU A 72 -0.27 8.65 -6.37
CA LEU A 72 0.46 9.85 -6.83
C LEU A 72 0.74 9.78 -8.33
N ARG A 73 1.19 8.64 -8.84
CA ARG A 73 1.43 8.43 -10.28
C ARG A 73 0.17 8.60 -11.13
N LYS A 74 -0.99 8.14 -10.66
CA LYS A 74 -2.27 8.38 -11.35
C LYS A 74 -2.62 9.86 -11.43
N ARG A 75 -2.18 10.66 -10.46
CA ARG A 75 -2.42 12.11 -10.39
C ARG A 75 -1.25 12.95 -10.91
N ARG A 76 -0.21 12.34 -11.48
CA ARG A 76 1.02 13.02 -11.91
C ARG A 76 0.78 14.27 -12.77
N THR A 77 -0.22 14.24 -13.65
CA THR A 77 -0.54 15.38 -14.51
C THR A 77 -1.01 16.59 -13.70
N LEU A 78 -1.81 16.36 -12.66
CA LEU A 78 -2.26 17.40 -11.75
C LEU A 78 -1.09 17.88 -10.87
N ILE A 79 -0.31 16.96 -10.32
CA ILE A 79 0.88 17.27 -9.50
C ILE A 79 1.86 18.16 -10.28
N ARG A 80 2.16 17.81 -11.54
CA ARG A 80 3.03 18.62 -12.41
C ARG A 80 2.46 20.01 -12.69
N ARG A 81 1.13 20.15 -12.75
CA ARG A 81 0.49 21.45 -12.92
C ARG A 81 0.62 22.31 -11.67
N LEU A 82 0.41 21.73 -10.48
CA LEU A 82 0.62 22.40 -9.21
C LEU A 82 2.10 22.81 -9.04
N ALA A 83 3.02 21.89 -9.37
CA ALA A 83 4.45 22.16 -9.36
C ALA A 83 4.83 23.34 -10.25
N ALA A 84 4.33 23.37 -11.50
CA ALA A 84 4.58 24.47 -12.42
C ALA A 84 4.02 25.82 -11.94
N LEU A 85 2.84 25.83 -11.29
CA LEU A 85 2.26 27.04 -10.69
C LEU A 85 3.13 27.58 -9.54
N SER A 86 3.83 26.67 -8.85
CA SER A 86 4.73 26.96 -7.73
C SER A 86 6.21 26.96 -8.14
N LYS A 87 6.54 27.16 -9.42
CA LYS A 87 7.92 27.25 -9.94
C LYS A 87 8.80 26.06 -9.53
N VAL A 88 8.25 24.86 -9.57
CA VAL A 88 8.94 23.60 -9.37
C VAL A 88 9.02 22.87 -10.71
N ASP A 89 10.25 22.61 -11.17
CA ASP A 89 10.55 22.00 -12.46
C ASP A 89 10.35 20.47 -12.43
N ASP A 90 10.75 19.82 -11.33
CA ASP A 90 10.65 18.36 -11.15
C ASP A 90 10.18 17.98 -9.75
N VAL A 91 9.42 16.89 -9.68
CA VAL A 91 8.93 16.29 -8.43
C VAL A 91 9.24 14.79 -8.43
N ALA A 92 9.82 14.32 -7.34
CA ALA A 92 10.04 12.91 -7.07
C ALA A 92 9.61 12.58 -5.64
N VAL A 93 9.25 11.32 -5.39
CA VAL A 93 8.96 10.81 -4.06
C VAL A 93 10.19 10.12 -3.51
N PHE A 94 10.50 10.27 -2.23
CA PHE A 94 11.52 9.48 -1.54
C PHE A 94 10.96 8.87 -0.25
N GLY A 95 11.83 8.36 0.62
CA GLY A 95 11.42 7.88 1.93
C GLY A 95 10.55 6.62 1.89
N SER A 96 9.60 6.53 2.83
CA SER A 96 8.77 5.35 3.05
C SER A 96 7.84 5.04 1.86
N VAL A 97 7.31 6.07 1.20
CA VAL A 97 6.41 5.93 0.04
C VAL A 97 7.17 5.39 -1.18
N ALA A 98 8.41 5.84 -1.42
CA ALA A 98 9.23 5.30 -2.51
C ALA A 98 9.62 3.83 -2.30
N ARG A 99 9.72 3.40 -1.03
CA ARG A 99 10.02 2.02 -0.62
C ARG A 99 8.78 1.13 -0.49
N GLU A 100 7.59 1.68 -0.76
CA GLU A 100 6.28 1.02 -0.58
C GLU A 100 6.09 0.44 0.84
N SER A 101 6.69 1.10 1.84
CA SER A 101 6.60 0.73 3.25
C SER A 101 5.88 1.78 4.09
N ASP A 102 5.17 2.72 3.45
CA ASP A 102 4.39 3.76 4.12
C ASP A 102 3.12 3.20 4.77
N THR A 103 2.67 3.83 5.85
CA THR A 103 1.39 3.54 6.48
C THR A 103 0.41 4.68 6.20
N GLU A 104 -0.87 4.50 6.57
CA GLU A 104 -1.90 5.53 6.43
C GLU A 104 -1.61 6.81 7.21
N SER A 105 -0.76 6.72 8.25
CA SER A 105 -0.35 7.86 9.09
C SER A 105 1.01 8.44 8.71
N SER A 106 1.73 7.85 7.75
CA SER A 106 3.01 8.40 7.31
C SER A 106 2.81 9.74 6.61
N ASP A 107 3.80 10.61 6.67
CA ASP A 107 3.98 11.74 5.77
C ASP A 107 4.32 11.27 4.34
N ILE A 108 4.23 12.20 3.39
CA ILE A 108 4.69 12.01 2.01
C ILE A 108 5.91 12.89 1.78
N ASP A 109 7.07 12.27 1.66
CA ASP A 109 8.34 12.96 1.40
C ASP A 109 8.52 13.23 -0.10
N LEU A 110 8.59 14.51 -0.49
CA LEU A 110 8.76 14.95 -1.86
C LEU A 110 10.11 15.63 -2.06
N LEU A 111 10.88 15.15 -3.02
CA LEU A 111 12.12 15.76 -3.47
C LEU A 111 11.86 16.59 -4.73
N VAL A 112 12.09 17.90 -4.65
CA VAL A 112 11.76 18.84 -5.72
C VAL A 112 12.97 19.57 -6.30
N SER A 113 12.90 19.90 -7.59
CA SER A 113 13.83 20.81 -8.27
C SER A 113 13.14 22.16 -8.47
N PRO A 114 13.28 23.14 -7.57
CA PRO A 114 12.75 24.48 -7.81
C PRO A 114 13.44 25.16 -9.00
N SER A 115 12.73 26.05 -9.71
CA SER A 115 13.30 26.93 -10.74
C SER A 115 14.23 27.98 -10.11
N PRO A 116 15.19 28.60 -10.85
CA PRO A 116 16.15 29.55 -10.29
C PRO A 116 15.54 30.76 -9.58
N ASP A 117 14.34 31.18 -9.99
CA ASP A 117 13.58 32.31 -9.45
C ASP A 117 12.48 31.90 -8.46
N ALA A 118 12.45 30.62 -8.05
CA ALA A 118 11.55 30.14 -7.02
C ALA A 118 12.02 30.56 -5.62
N SER A 119 11.06 31.02 -4.82
CA SER A 119 11.24 31.41 -3.43
C SER A 119 10.80 30.31 -2.48
N MET A 120 11.12 30.45 -1.19
CA MET A 120 10.63 29.54 -0.14
C MET A 120 9.09 29.57 -0.02
N PHE A 121 8.44 30.69 -0.36
CA PHE A 121 6.98 30.77 -0.37
C PHE A 121 6.36 29.94 -1.49
N ASP A 122 7.03 29.84 -2.63
CA ASP A 122 6.57 28.98 -3.73
C ASP A 122 6.63 27.50 -3.32
N LEU A 123 7.71 27.09 -2.64
CA LEU A 123 7.84 25.73 -2.08
C LEU A 123 6.77 25.44 -1.02
N ALA A 124 6.55 26.38 -0.09
CA ALA A 124 5.51 26.24 0.93
C ALA A 124 4.10 26.17 0.33
N GLN A 125 3.83 26.93 -0.74
CA GLN A 125 2.56 26.84 -1.46
C GLN A 125 2.39 25.47 -2.12
N PHE A 126 3.45 24.94 -2.74
CA PHE A 126 3.42 23.59 -3.32
C PHE A 126 3.17 22.51 -2.26
N GLU A 127 3.79 22.63 -1.09
CA GLU A 127 3.55 21.74 0.06
C GLU A 127 2.07 21.74 0.46
N ILE A 128 1.49 22.92 0.70
CA ILE A 128 0.07 23.07 1.04
C ILE A 128 -0.85 22.46 -0.03
N ASP A 129 -0.60 22.75 -1.31
CA ASP A 129 -1.40 22.21 -2.41
C ASP A 129 -1.33 20.67 -2.46
N MET A 130 -0.16 20.10 -2.15
CA MET A 130 0.03 18.66 -2.08
C MET A 130 -0.64 18.04 -0.85
N GLU A 131 -0.62 18.71 0.30
CA GLU A 131 -1.38 18.27 1.48
C GLU A 131 -2.88 18.26 1.20
N GLU A 132 -3.41 19.30 0.55
CA GLU A 132 -4.82 19.36 0.17
C GLU A 132 -5.19 18.26 -0.85
N LEU A 133 -4.32 18.03 -1.85
CA LEU A 133 -4.53 17.01 -2.86
C LEU A 133 -4.51 15.57 -2.28
N THR A 134 -3.66 15.33 -1.28
CA THR A 134 -3.40 13.99 -0.75
C THR A 134 -4.20 13.69 0.53
N GLY A 135 -4.62 14.73 1.26
CA GLY A 135 -5.22 14.61 2.58
C GLY A 135 -4.25 14.12 3.65
N ARG A 136 -2.94 14.22 3.41
CA ARG A 136 -1.85 13.76 4.29
C ARG A 136 -0.83 14.87 4.46
N ALA A 137 -0.07 14.81 5.55
CA ALA A 137 1.09 15.68 5.72
C ALA A 137 2.11 15.42 4.60
N VAL A 138 2.71 16.49 4.09
CA VAL A 138 3.70 16.44 3.00
C VAL A 138 4.94 17.21 3.44
N ASP A 139 6.12 16.62 3.27
CA ASP A 139 7.40 17.31 3.47
C ASP A 139 8.07 17.56 2.12
N VAL A 140 8.31 18.83 1.79
CA VAL A 140 8.93 19.24 0.52
C VAL A 140 10.40 19.59 0.75
N VAL A 141 11.28 18.71 0.25
CA VAL A 141 12.73 18.89 0.31
C VAL A 141 13.26 19.36 -1.04
N SER A 142 13.98 20.47 -1.05
CA SER A 142 14.65 20.97 -2.24
C SER A 142 15.92 20.17 -2.55
N ARG A 143 16.11 19.75 -3.79
CA ARG A 143 17.40 19.16 -4.24
C ARG A 143 18.58 20.08 -3.99
N ARG A 144 18.37 21.41 -3.97
CA ARG A 144 19.43 22.41 -3.74
C ARG A 144 19.95 22.41 -2.30
N SER A 145 19.17 21.90 -1.34
CA SER A 145 19.58 21.84 0.07
C SER A 145 20.26 20.52 0.46
N LEU A 146 20.36 19.56 -0.47
CA LEU A 146 20.98 18.26 -0.21
C LEU A 146 22.47 18.28 -0.57
N ASP A 147 23.25 17.63 0.28
CA ASP A 147 24.67 17.34 0.02
C ASP A 147 24.77 15.98 -0.68
N ALA A 148 25.47 15.92 -1.82
CA ALA A 148 25.48 14.73 -2.66
C ALA A 148 26.14 13.51 -2.00
N ASP A 149 27.10 13.73 -1.09
CA ASP A 149 27.84 12.66 -0.42
C ASP A 149 27.08 12.18 0.83
N ARG A 150 26.56 13.11 1.62
CA ARG A 150 25.80 12.78 2.84
C ARG A 150 24.41 12.25 2.54
N ASP A 151 23.72 12.84 1.56
CA ASP A 151 22.31 12.61 1.28
C ASP A 151 22.11 11.71 0.04
N HIS A 152 23.16 10.99 -0.37
CA HIS A 152 23.18 10.10 -1.54
C HIS A 152 21.99 9.13 -1.60
N ALA A 153 21.64 8.53 -0.46
CA ALA A 153 20.53 7.57 -0.37
C ALA A 153 19.17 8.20 -0.74
N ILE A 154 18.96 9.49 -0.45
CA ILE A 154 17.73 10.21 -0.84
C ILE A 154 17.73 10.41 -2.35
N LEU A 155 18.86 10.85 -2.91
CA LEU A 155 19.00 11.12 -4.34
C LEU A 155 18.87 9.86 -5.20
N GLU A 156 19.43 8.73 -4.74
CA GLU A 156 19.43 7.46 -5.47
C GLU A 156 18.06 6.77 -5.43
N HIS A 157 17.36 6.82 -4.29
CA HIS A 157 16.08 6.15 -4.12
C HIS A 157 14.86 7.02 -4.46
N ALA A 158 15.08 8.26 -4.91
CA ALA A 158 13.99 9.12 -5.34
C ALA A 158 13.32 8.59 -6.62
N VAL A 159 12.00 8.46 -6.59
CA VAL A 159 11.18 7.96 -7.70
C VAL A 159 10.42 9.12 -8.35
N PRO A 160 10.68 9.45 -9.63
CA PRO A 160 9.99 10.53 -10.33
C PRO A 160 8.47 10.32 -10.46
N LEU A 161 7.71 11.42 -10.42
CA LEU A 161 6.25 11.47 -10.65
C LEU A 161 5.86 11.93 -12.05
#